data_AF-A0A5B9YBK9-F1
#
_entry.id   AF-A0A5B9YBK9-F1
#
_cell.length_a   1.000
_cell.length_b   1.000
_cell.length_c   1.000
_cell.angle_alpha   90.00
_cell.angle_beta   90.00
_cell.angle_gamma   90.00
#
_symmetry.space_group_name_H-M   'P 1'
#
loop_
_entity.id
_entity.type
_entity.pdbx_description
1 polymer ?
#
loop_
_entity_poly.entity_id
_entity_poly.type
_entity_poly.pdbx_seq_one_letter_code
_entity_poly.pdbx_strand_id
1 'polypeptide(L)' 'MKENNLSRFTTKELVEELSRREGIEKTIAEPYKDVQVKVNGPAIILVVID' A
#
# COMPACT_ATOMS: atom_id res chain seq x y z
N MET A 1 -5.76 -7.64 -22.61
CA MET A 1 -6.05 -6.90 -21.36
C MET A 1 -5.89 -5.42 -21.67
N LYS A 2 -6.81 -4.55 -21.26
CA LYS A 2 -6.59 -3.10 -21.43
C LYS A 2 -5.39 -2.71 -20.57
N GLU A 3 -4.44 -2.03 -21.19
CA GLU A 3 -3.24 -1.51 -20.52
C GLU A 3 -3.68 -0.35 -19.63
N ASN A 4 -3.90 -0.62 -18.35
CA ASN A 4 -4.14 0.43 -17.38
C ASN A 4 -2.79 1.09 -17.11
N ASN A 5 -2.53 2.22 -17.77
CA ASN A 5 -1.32 2.99 -17.56
C ASN A 5 -1.37 3.68 -16.18
N LEU A 6 -0.88 2.98 -15.15
CA LEU A 6 -0.83 3.46 -13.77
C LEU A 6 0.16 4.63 -13.59
N SER A 7 1.10 4.84 -14.51
CA SER A 7 2.09 5.94 -14.44
C SER A 7 1.45 7.33 -14.56
N ARG A 8 0.17 7.41 -14.93
CA ARG A 8 -0.59 8.66 -14.98
C ARG A 8 -1.11 9.12 -13.62
N PHE A 9 -1.06 8.24 -12.61
CA PHE A 9 -1.46 8.55 -11.25
C PHE A 9 -0.23 8.69 -10.38
N THR A 10 -0.27 9.63 -9.46
CA THR A 10 0.73 9.76 -8.40
C THR A 10 0.66 8.57 -7.46
N THR A 11 1.78 8.22 -6.83
CA THR A 11 1.82 7.20 -5.76
C THR A 11 0.79 7.50 -4.67
N LYS A 12 0.59 8.78 -4.34
CA LYS A 12 -0.43 9.24 -3.40
C LYS A 12 -1.84 8.84 -3.83
N GLU A 13 -2.25 9.13 -5.06
CA GLU A 13 -3.59 8.79 -5.58
C GLU A 13 -3.85 7.28 -5.53
N LEU A 14 -2.84 6.48 -5.87
CA LEU A 14 -2.93 5.02 -5.81
C LEU A 14 -3.07 4.52 -4.37
N VAL A 15 -2.27 5.07 -3.44
CA VAL A 15 -2.35 4.72 -2.01
C VAL A 15 -3.69 5.14 -1.40
N GLU A 16 -4.19 6.32 -1.73
CA GLU A 16 -5.48 6.80 -1.24
C GLU A 16 -6.64 5.92 -1.70
N GLU A 17 -6.62 5.46 -2.96
CA GLU A 17 -7.64 4.55 -3.47
C GLU A 17 -7.57 3.17 -2.80
N LEU A 18 -6.38 2.57 -2.73
CA LEU A 18 -6.19 1.27 -2.07
C LEU A 18 -6.60 1.32 -0.60
N SER A 19 -6.29 2.41 0.11
CA SER A 19 -6.63 2.59 1.53
C SER A 19 -8.14 2.56 1.80
N ARG A 20 -8.99 2.73 0.78
CA ARG A 20 -10.46 2.72 0.92
C ARG A 20 -11.10 1.36 0.62
N ARG A 21 -10.33 0.36 0.20
CA ARG A 21 -10.86 -0.96 -0.16
C ARG A 21 -11.07 -1.85 1.06
N GLU A 22 -12.11 -2.66 1.00
CA GLU A 22 -12.35 -3.69 2.01
C GLU A 22 -11.21 -4.73 1.99
N GLY A 23 -10.72 -5.11 3.17
CA GLY A 23 -9.62 -6.07 3.33
C GLY A 23 -8.21 -5.48 3.26
N ILE A 24 -8.07 -4.15 3.16
CA ILE A 24 -6.77 -3.47 3.27
C ILE A 24 -6.51 -3.02 4.70
N GLU A 25 -5.38 -3.46 5.25
CA GLU A 25 -4.82 -2.92 6.49
C GLU A 25 -3.69 -1.94 6.13
N LYS A 26 -3.76 -0.73 6.70
CA LYS A 26 -2.76 0.33 6.46
C LYS A 26 -1.95 0.58 7.71
N THR A 27 -0.63 0.49 7.58
CA THR A 27 0.31 0.92 8.62
C THR A 27 1.24 1.98 8.04
N ILE A 28 1.43 3.09 8.76
CA ILE A 28 2.33 4.18 8.36
C ILE A 28 3.55 4.14 9.27
N ALA A 29 4.74 4.03 8.68
CA ALA A 29 5.99 4.20 9.40
C ALA A 29 6.29 5.69 9.54
N GLU A 30 6.30 6.19 10.78
CA GLU A 30 6.76 7.54 11.07
C GLU A 30 8.29 7.63 11.01
N PRO A 31 8.88 8.83 10.81
CA PRO A 31 10.34 8.99 10.78
C PRO A 31 11.02 8.37 12.00
N TYR A 32 12.11 7.64 11.76
CA TYR A 32 12.92 6.97 12.78
C TYR A 32 12.17 5.92 13.62
N LYS A 33 11.00 5.46 13.16
CA LYS A 33 10.27 4.35 13.78
C LYS A 33 10.32 3.12 12.91
N ASP A 34 10.75 2.03 13.52
CA ASP A 34 10.59 0.71 12.94
C ASP A 34 9.13 0.26 13.08
N VAL A 35 8.58 -0.27 11.99
CA VAL A 35 7.25 -0.88 11.97
C VAL A 35 7.41 -2.37 11.74
N GLN A 36 6.82 -3.16 12.65
CA GLN A 36 6.77 -4.62 12.52
C GLN A 36 5.35 -5.07 12.17
N VAL A 37 5.19 -5.72 11.02
CA VAL A 37 3.92 -6.33 10.60
C VAL A 37 4.02 -7.84 10.79
N LYS A 38 3.13 -8.42 11.60
CA LYS A 38 3.07 -9.86 11.86
C LYS A 38 1.80 -10.43 11.26
N VAL A 39 1.95 -11.36 10.32
CA VAL A 39 0.82 -12.01 9.63
C VAL A 39 0.86 -13.52 9.86
N ASN A 40 -0.32 -14.12 10.05
CA ASN A 40 -0.45 -15.56 10.25
C ASN A 40 -1.36 -16.14 9.16
N GLY A 41 -0.79 -16.36 7.98
CA GLY A 41 -1.49 -16.82 6.77
C GLY A 41 -0.82 -16.33 5.48
N PRO A 42 -1.38 -16.69 4.30
CA PRO A 42 -0.93 -16.11 3.03
C PRO A 42 -1.30 -14.63 2.99
N ALA A 43 -0.29 -13.77 2.91
CA ALA A 43 -0.45 -12.32 2.88
C ALA A 43 0.42 -11.72 1.78
N ILE A 44 -0.10 -10.66 1.15
CA ILE A 44 0.65 -9.83 0.21
C ILE A 44 0.92 -8.50 0.89
N ILE A 45 2.19 -8.17 1.08
CA ILE A 45 2.62 -6.89 1.65
C ILE A 45 3.09 -5.99 0.52
N LEU A 46 2.44 -4.83 0.37
CA LEU A 46 2.88 -3.77 -0.53
C LEU A 46 3.60 -2.69 0.28
N VAL A 47 4.91 -2.57 0.10
CA VAL A 47 5.71 -1.51 0.71
C VAL A 47 5.80 -0.35 -0.27
N VAL A 48 5.39 0.84 0.19
CA VAL A 48 5.45 2.08 -0.60
C VAL A 48 6.51 2.98 0.01
N ILE A 49 7.50 3.35 -0.79
CA ILE A 49 8.58 4.28 -0.45
C ILE A 49 8.46 5.46 -1.41
N ASP A 50 8.46 6.67 -0.87
CA ASP A 50 8.56 7.93 -1.62
C ASP A 50 10.01 8.42 -1.60
#